data_AF-A0A847ABG4-F1
#
_entry.id   AF-A0A847ABG4-F1
#
_cell.length_a   1.000
_cell.length_b   1.000
_cell.length_c   1.000
_cell.angle_alpha   90.00
_cell.angle_beta   90.00
_cell.angle_gamma   90.00
#
_symmetry.space_group_name_H-M   'P 1'
#
loop_
_entity.id
_entity.type
_entity.pdbx_description
1 polymer ?
#
loop_
_entity_poly.entity_id
_entity_poly.type
_entity_poly.pdbx_seq_one_letter_code
_entity_poly.pdbx_strand_id
1 'polypeptide(L)'
;MYKEMTQKLKDAIANCATEEEVRFLWLSELKNELNINFHAERDRNDAYYNGVVIEFKKAGLFGGNISSAPFKEAVFDRLDKYIRRRSKSEGEDLADYIGIATDGYHVVFAFIEEDEIEHRHLMPVCEASI
;
A
#
# COMPACT_ATOMS: atom_id res chain seq x y z
N MET A 1 10.60 3.25 -20.61
CA MET A 1 10.12 2.18 -19.72
C MET A 1 9.45 2.76 -18.47
N TYR A 2 10.16 3.19 -17.42
CA TYR A 2 9.52 3.67 -16.18
C TYR A 2 8.60 4.89 -16.35
N LYS A 3 8.95 5.81 -17.25
CA LYS A 3 8.09 6.97 -17.59
C LYS A 3 6.72 6.57 -18.16
N GLU A 4 6.70 5.63 -19.09
CA GLU A 4 5.47 5.15 -19.73
C GLU A 4 4.61 4.37 -18.74
N MET A 5 5.23 3.54 -17.91
CA MET A 5 4.55 2.82 -16.82
C MET A 5 3.95 3.78 -15.79
N THR A 6 4.73 4.78 -15.36
CA THR A 6 4.28 5.82 -14.43
C THR A 6 3.08 6.57 -15.00
N GLN A 7 3.14 6.97 -16.28
CA GLN A 7 2.06 7.72 -16.91
C GLN A 7 0.80 6.85 -17.06
N LYS A 8 0.95 5.61 -17.54
CA LYS A 8 -0.16 4.64 -17.64
C LYS A 8 -0.84 4.43 -16.29
N LEU A 9 -0.06 4.24 -15.22
CA LEU A 9 -0.59 4.07 -13.87
C LEU A 9 -1.36 5.32 -13.42
N LYS A 10 -0.79 6.52 -13.61
CA LYS A 10 -1.46 7.79 -13.27
C LYS A 10 -2.78 7.99 -14.01
N ASP A 11 -2.79 7.71 -15.30
CA ASP A 11 -3.99 7.85 -16.14
C ASP A 11 -5.07 6.85 -15.69
N ALA A 12 -4.67 5.62 -15.33
CA ALA A 12 -5.60 4.63 -14.81
C ALA A 12 -6.17 5.04 -13.43
N ILE A 13 -5.33 5.52 -12.51
CA ILE A 13 -5.78 5.99 -11.18
C ILE A 13 -6.78 7.13 -11.30
N ALA A 14 -6.60 8.04 -12.28
CA ALA A 14 -7.54 9.15 -12.51
C ALA A 14 -8.97 8.70 -12.84
N ASN A 15 -9.15 7.45 -13.26
CA ASN A 15 -10.45 6.86 -13.54
C ASN A 15 -11.04 6.07 -12.35
N CYS A 16 -10.31 5.93 -11.24
CA CYS A 16 -10.79 5.24 -10.04
C CYS A 16 -11.64 6.20 -9.17
N ALA A 17 -12.89 5.85 -8.92
CA ALA A 17 -13.81 6.60 -8.06
C ALA A 17 -13.85 6.08 -6.62
N THR A 18 -13.46 4.81 -6.42
CA THR A 18 -13.57 4.07 -5.16
C THR A 18 -12.23 3.50 -4.71
N GLU A 19 -12.13 3.14 -3.43
CA GLU A 19 -10.97 2.44 -2.86
C GLU A 19 -10.78 1.05 -3.49
N GLU A 20 -11.88 0.35 -3.79
CA GLU A 20 -11.83 -0.97 -4.41
C GLU A 20 -11.27 -0.93 -5.83
N GLU A 21 -11.60 0.09 -6.62
CA GLU A 21 -11.02 0.28 -7.96
C GLU A 21 -9.51 0.58 -7.89
N VAL A 22 -9.07 1.39 -6.92
CA VAL A 22 -7.63 1.61 -6.69
C VAL A 22 -6.94 0.29 -6.34
N ARG A 23 -7.50 -0.48 -5.41
CA ARG A 23 -6.99 -1.81 -5.04
C ARG A 23 -6.90 -2.73 -6.26
N PHE A 24 -7.99 -2.86 -7.02
CA PHE A 24 -8.03 -3.72 -8.20
C PHE A 24 -6.98 -3.33 -9.24
N LEU A 25 -6.85 -2.04 -9.52
CA LEU A 25 -5.87 -1.51 -10.47
C LEU A 25 -4.44 -1.87 -10.03
N TRP A 26 -4.07 -1.54 -8.80
CA TRP A 26 -2.72 -1.79 -8.29
C TRP A 26 -2.37 -3.28 -8.29
N LEU A 27 -3.28 -4.14 -7.81
CA LEU A 27 -3.04 -5.58 -7.80
C LEU A 27 -2.94 -6.16 -9.21
N SER A 28 -3.70 -5.62 -10.17
CA SER A 28 -3.61 -6.04 -11.58
C SER A 28 -2.28 -5.63 -12.20
N GLU A 29 -1.80 -4.42 -11.97
CA GLU A 29 -0.52 -3.96 -12.50
C GLU A 29 0.65 -4.72 -11.86
N LEU A 30 0.64 -4.94 -10.54
CA LEU A 30 1.66 -5.75 -9.85
C LEU A 30 1.71 -7.18 -10.40
N LYS A 31 0.55 -7.77 -10.70
CA LYS A 31 0.47 -9.08 -11.35
C LYS A 31 1.01 -9.05 -12.77
N ASN A 32 0.62 -8.09 -13.58
CA ASN A 32 0.99 -8.05 -15.00
C ASN A 32 2.48 -7.75 -15.20
N GLU A 33 3.04 -6.86 -14.38
CA GLU A 33 4.42 -6.39 -14.54
C GLU A 33 5.43 -7.26 -13.78
N LEU A 34 5.05 -7.80 -12.61
CA LEU A 34 5.97 -8.55 -11.75
C LEU A 34 5.62 -10.05 -11.65
N ASN A 35 4.51 -10.49 -12.24
CA ASN A 35 3.96 -11.85 -12.05
C ASN A 35 3.71 -12.20 -10.56
N ILE A 36 3.45 -11.19 -9.73
CA ILE A 36 3.15 -11.35 -8.30
C ILE A 36 1.64 -11.35 -8.10
N ASN A 37 1.12 -12.42 -7.48
CA ASN A 37 -0.28 -12.52 -7.12
C ASN A 37 -0.42 -12.30 -5.62
N PHE A 38 -0.84 -11.09 -5.23
CA PHE A 38 -1.19 -10.84 -3.83
C PHE A 38 -2.46 -11.61 -3.45
N HIS A 39 -2.45 -12.15 -2.24
CA HIS A 39 -3.64 -12.72 -1.62
C HIS A 39 -4.48 -11.57 -1.07
N ALA A 40 -5.60 -11.27 -1.75
CA ALA A 40 -6.65 -10.44 -1.19
C ALA A 40 -7.55 -11.32 -0.32
N GLU A 41 -7.59 -11.08 1.00
CA GLU A 41 -8.55 -11.75 1.87
C GLU A 41 -9.97 -11.28 1.50
N ARG A 42 -10.91 -12.21 1.29
CA ARG A 42 -12.28 -11.93 0.79
C ARG A 42 -13.05 -10.87 1.59
N ASP A 43 -12.67 -10.62 2.84
CA ASP A 43 -13.35 -9.71 3.76
C ASP A 43 -12.49 -8.50 4.17
N ARG A 44 -11.36 -8.23 3.50
CA ARG A 44 -10.50 -7.10 3.84
C ARG A 44 -9.96 -6.35 2.62
N ASN A 45 -9.73 -5.06 2.83
CA ASN A 45 -9.17 -4.16 1.82
C ASN A 45 -7.64 -4.31 1.69
N ASP A 46 -6.97 -5.06 2.59
CA ASP A 46 -5.54 -5.33 2.50
C ASP A 46 -5.18 -6.45 1.53
N ALA A 47 -3.98 -6.35 0.97
CA ALA A 47 -3.38 -7.38 0.13
C ALA A 47 -2.05 -7.84 0.73
N TYR A 48 -1.76 -9.15 0.66
CA TYR A 48 -0.53 -9.72 1.23
C TYR A 48 0.25 -10.62 0.26
N TYR A 49 1.59 -10.54 0.31
CA TYR A 49 2.51 -11.45 -0.38
C TYR A 49 3.89 -11.43 0.29
N ASN A 50 4.39 -12.57 0.79
CA ASN A 50 5.74 -12.76 1.35
C ASN A 50 6.20 -11.62 2.28
N GLY A 51 5.54 -11.41 3.40
CA GLY A 51 5.88 -10.33 4.35
C GLY A 51 5.43 -8.92 3.92
N VAL A 52 4.99 -8.71 2.67
CA VAL A 52 4.48 -7.41 2.20
C VAL A 52 2.99 -7.32 2.44
N VAL A 53 2.53 -6.27 3.14
CA VAL A 53 1.12 -5.94 3.38
C VAL A 53 0.82 -4.60 2.74
N ILE A 54 -0.20 -4.53 1.88
CA ILE A 54 -0.62 -3.29 1.22
C ILE A 54 -2.00 -2.86 1.72
N GLU A 55 -2.10 -1.63 2.22
CA GLU A 55 -3.35 -0.94 2.56
C GLU A 55 -3.69 0.10 1.49
N PHE A 56 -4.93 0.08 1.02
CA PHE A 56 -5.41 0.96 -0.04
C PHE A 56 -6.36 2.01 0.52
N LYS A 57 -6.30 3.21 -0.04
CA LYS A 57 -7.30 4.28 0.14
C LYS A 57 -7.78 4.77 -1.21
N LYS A 58 -8.93 5.45 -1.18
CA LYS A 58 -9.48 6.14 -2.35
C LYS A 58 -8.43 7.07 -2.99
N ALA A 59 -8.50 7.20 -4.32
CA ALA A 59 -7.66 8.09 -5.13
C ALA A 59 -7.44 9.47 -4.49
N GLY A 60 -6.19 9.80 -4.15
CA GLY A 60 -5.76 11.11 -3.64
C GLY A 60 -6.18 11.44 -2.20
N LEU A 61 -6.70 10.48 -1.45
CA LEU A 61 -7.29 10.71 -0.14
C LEU A 61 -6.26 11.13 0.93
N PHE A 62 -4.96 10.82 0.77
CA PHE A 62 -3.92 11.33 1.67
C PHE A 62 -3.65 12.82 1.46
N GLY A 63 -3.95 13.36 0.27
CA GLY A 63 -3.71 14.76 -0.07
C GLY A 63 -2.24 15.18 0.07
N GLY A 64 -1.30 14.25 -0.09
CA GLY A 64 0.14 14.49 0.09
C GLY A 64 0.53 14.87 1.52
N ASN A 65 -0.31 14.57 2.52
CA ASN A 65 -0.11 15.03 3.90
C ASN A 65 -0.16 13.87 4.91
N ILE A 66 0.97 13.64 5.58
CA ILE A 66 1.10 12.63 6.65
C ILE A 66 0.25 12.93 7.90
N SER A 67 -0.16 14.18 8.07
CA SER A 67 -1.05 14.57 9.17
C SER A 67 -2.54 14.32 8.87
N SER A 68 -2.88 13.95 7.64
CA SER A 68 -4.27 13.69 7.24
C SER A 68 -4.84 12.48 7.99
N ALA A 69 -6.13 12.54 8.34
CA ALA A 69 -6.80 11.43 9.01
C ALA A 69 -6.74 10.11 8.19
N PRO A 70 -6.93 10.13 6.85
CA PRO A 70 -6.81 8.92 6.04
C PRO A 70 -5.42 8.30 6.03
N PHE A 71 -4.36 9.12 6.02
CA PHE A 71 -2.98 8.62 6.13
C PHE A 71 -2.77 7.95 7.50
N LYS A 72 -3.17 8.63 8.58
CA LYS A 72 -2.99 8.10 9.93
C LYS A 72 -3.75 6.81 10.15
N GLU A 73 -4.98 6.72 9.63
CA GLU A 73 -5.76 5.48 9.66
C GLU A 73 -5.04 4.37 8.89
N ALA A 74 -4.56 4.64 7.67
CA ALA A 74 -3.90 3.63 6.85
C ALA A 74 -2.63 3.08 7.51
N VAL A 75 -1.77 3.96 8.05
CA VAL A 75 -0.48 3.56 8.64
C VAL A 75 -0.63 3.08 10.08
N PHE A 76 -1.07 3.96 10.98
CA PHE A 76 -0.98 3.72 12.42
C PHE A 76 -2.13 2.87 13.00
N ASP A 77 -3.18 2.60 12.23
CA ASP A 77 -4.27 1.69 12.64
C ASP A 77 -4.28 0.43 11.77
N ARG A 78 -4.46 0.58 10.45
CA ARG A 78 -4.68 -0.55 9.54
C ARG A 78 -3.42 -1.40 9.36
N LEU A 79 -2.32 -0.81 8.88
CA LEU A 79 -1.07 -1.56 8.62
C LEU A 79 -0.51 -2.19 9.91
N ASP A 80 -0.44 -1.45 11.02
CA ASP A 80 0.02 -1.99 12.31
C ASP A 80 -0.78 -3.23 12.71
N LYS A 81 -2.11 -3.13 12.69
CA LYS A 81 -3.02 -4.24 13.01
C LYS A 81 -2.82 -5.44 12.08
N TYR A 82 -2.63 -5.20 10.78
CA TYR A 82 -2.48 -6.28 9.80
C TYR A 82 -1.13 -6.99 9.93
N ILE A 83 -0.04 -6.24 10.08
CA ILE A 83 1.31 -6.78 10.29
C ILE A 83 1.36 -7.62 11.56
N ARG A 84 0.88 -7.09 12.70
CA ARG A 84 0.88 -7.84 13.97
C ARG A 84 0.05 -9.11 13.93
N ARG A 85 -1.12 -9.05 13.28
CA ARG A 85 -1.97 -10.23 13.08
C ARG A 85 -1.25 -11.29 12.25
N ARG A 86 -0.57 -10.88 11.17
CA ARG A 86 0.18 -11.77 10.26
C ARG A 86 1.36 -12.43 10.95
N SER A 87 2.23 -11.64 11.57
CA SER A 87 3.36 -12.12 12.37
C SER A 87 2.92 -13.17 13.37
N LYS A 88 1.84 -12.92 14.11
CA LYS A 88 1.28 -13.90 15.05
C LYS A 88 0.76 -15.18 14.36
N SER A 89 0.10 -15.07 13.21
CA SER A 89 -0.46 -16.24 12.51
C SER A 89 0.60 -17.08 11.79
N GLU A 90 1.66 -16.45 11.32
CA GLU A 90 2.73 -17.07 10.51
C GLU A 90 3.92 -17.49 11.39
N GLY A 91 4.06 -16.91 12.59
CA GLY A 91 5.16 -17.18 13.51
C GLY A 91 6.48 -16.50 13.10
N GLU A 92 6.39 -15.47 12.26
CA GLU A 92 7.51 -14.66 11.75
C GLU A 92 7.70 -13.39 12.59
N ASP A 93 8.90 -12.80 12.54
CA ASP A 93 9.20 -11.58 13.30
C ASP A 93 8.44 -10.39 12.70
N LEU A 94 8.02 -9.42 13.52
CA LEU A 94 7.42 -8.18 13.05
C LEU A 94 8.36 -7.41 12.10
N ALA A 95 9.67 -7.52 12.33
CA ALA A 95 10.69 -6.91 11.49
C ALA A 95 10.78 -7.52 10.08
N ASP A 96 10.22 -8.71 9.86
CA ASP A 96 10.19 -9.38 8.55
C ASP A 96 9.07 -8.83 7.64
N TYR A 97 8.20 -7.96 8.16
CA TYR A 97 7.08 -7.39 7.41
C TYR A 97 7.34 -5.96 6.94
N ILE A 98 6.87 -5.67 5.73
CA ILE A 98 6.84 -4.32 5.15
C ILE A 98 5.40 -3.94 4.87
N GLY A 99 4.96 -2.83 5.46
CA GLY A 99 3.70 -2.17 5.14
C GLY A 99 3.86 -1.22 3.96
N ILE A 100 2.88 -1.21 3.06
CA ILE A 100 2.74 -0.21 1.99
C ILE A 100 1.35 0.40 2.15
N ALA A 101 1.26 1.72 2.29
CA ALA A 101 -0.03 2.42 2.18
C ALA A 101 -0.05 3.26 0.91
N THR A 102 -1.15 3.19 0.17
CA THR A 102 -1.32 3.96 -1.08
C THR A 102 -2.73 4.52 -1.21
N ASP A 103 -2.82 5.78 -1.64
CA ASP A 103 -4.07 6.40 -2.07
C ASP A 103 -4.14 6.46 -3.60
N GLY A 104 -3.36 5.63 -4.30
CA GLY A 104 -3.19 5.68 -5.74
C GLY A 104 -2.17 6.73 -6.18
N TYR A 105 -2.25 7.97 -5.70
CA TYR A 105 -1.34 9.04 -6.13
C TYR A 105 -0.07 9.15 -5.29
N HIS A 106 -0.07 8.57 -4.09
CA HIS A 106 1.06 8.56 -3.20
C HIS A 106 1.28 7.17 -2.63
N VAL A 107 2.53 6.85 -2.34
CA VAL A 107 2.97 5.62 -1.67
C VAL A 107 3.79 5.98 -0.45
N VAL A 108 3.59 5.24 0.63
CA VAL A 108 4.44 5.27 1.81
C VAL A 108 4.79 3.85 2.23
N PHE A 109 6.05 3.65 2.63
CA PHE A 109 6.52 2.41 3.25
C PHE A 109 6.51 2.55 4.76
N ALA A 110 6.04 1.52 5.45
CA ALA A 110 5.99 1.43 6.89
C ALA A 110 6.58 0.10 7.38
N PHE A 111 7.11 0.08 8.58
CA PHE A 111 7.77 -1.08 9.19
C PHE A 111 7.69 -0.97 10.71
N ILE A 112 7.83 -2.08 11.43
CA ILE A 112 7.88 -2.06 12.88
C ILE A 112 9.33 -1.86 13.33
N GLU A 113 9.58 -0.85 14.16
CA GLU A 113 10.86 -0.59 14.82
C GLU A 113 10.59 -0.38 16.31
N GLU A 114 11.34 -1.05 17.19
CA GLU A 114 11.16 -0.97 18.66
C GLU A 114 9.70 -1.18 19.14
N ASP A 115 8.95 -2.07 18.48
CA ASP A 115 7.54 -2.38 18.73
C ASP A 115 6.54 -1.25 18.39
N GLU A 116 6.96 -0.22 17.65
CA GLU A 116 6.10 0.82 17.09
C GLU A 116 6.12 0.80 15.56
N ILE A 117 5.00 1.18 14.92
CA ILE A 117 4.98 1.32 13.47
C ILE A 117 5.56 2.68 13.06
N GLU A 118 6.59 2.63 12.25
CA GLU A 118 7.27 3.78 11.68
C GLU A 118 7.01 3.86 10.18
N HIS A 119 7.14 5.07 9.62
CA HIS A 119 6.96 5.28 8.19
C HIS A 119 8.08 6.10 7.57
N ARG A 120 8.36 5.86 6.28
CA ARG A 120 9.25 6.70 5.46
C ARG A 120 8.49 7.90 4.91
N HIS A 121 9.10 8.62 3.97
CA HIS A 121 8.45 9.74 3.30
C HIS A 121 7.20 9.27 2.53
N LEU A 122 6.14 10.07 2.61
CA LEU A 122 5.00 9.95 1.70
C LEU A 122 5.42 10.49 0.34
N MET A 123 5.57 9.61 -0.64
CA MET A 123 6.09 9.95 -1.96
C MET A 123 4.97 10.02 -2.98
N PRO A 124 4.93 11.03 -3.87
CA PRO A 124 4.04 11.00 -5.01
C PRO A 124 4.48 9.90 -5.99
N VAL A 125 3.52 9.19 -6.58
CA VAL A 125 3.79 8.25 -7.67
C VAL A 125 4.41 9.02 -8.83
N CYS A 126 5.67 8.75 -9.12
CA CYS A 126 6.47 9.40 -10.14
C CYS A 126 7.62 8.48 -10.57
N GLU A 127 8.37 8.86 -11.61
CA GLU A 127 9.50 8.05 -12.11
C GLU A 127 10.56 7.75 -11.03
N ALA A 128 10.67 8.59 -9.99
CA ALA A 128 11.64 8.37 -8.91
C ALA A 128 11.11 7.50 -7.75
N SER A 129 9.80 7.21 -7.73
CA SER A 129 9.15 6.43 -6.67
C SER A 129 8.70 5.04 -7.15
N ILE A 130 8.98 4.69 -8.41
CA ILE A 130 8.63 3.41 -9.05
C ILE A 130 9.90 2.76 -9.56
#